data_AF-A0A2M9K5V0-F1
#
_entry.id   AF-A0A2M9K5V0-F1
#
_cell.length_a   1.000
_cell.length_b   1.000
_cell.length_c   1.000
_cell.angle_alpha   90.00
_cell.angle_beta   90.00
_cell.angle_gamma   90.00
#
_symmetry.space_group_name_H-M   'P 1'
#
loop_
_entity.id
_entity.type
_entity.pdbx_description
1 polymer ?
#
loop_
_entity_poly.entity_id
_entity_poly.type
_entity_poly.pdbx_seq_one_letter_code
_entity_poly.pdbx_strand_id
1 'polypeptide(L)'
;MKFTIIGDWYEVWDLASTFAVIAEGADFEEAKARAAAAVLKEFPCRAEEETPETLWGGDHGAYVVAAFLGDLGALAVDEAQFVLVA
;
A
#
# COMPACT_ATOMS: atom_id res chain seq x y z
N MET A 1 8.19 0.14 15.42
CA MET A 1 7.84 1.44 14.81
C MET A 1 6.60 1.25 13.97
N LYS A 2 5.72 2.25 13.91
CA LYS A 2 4.48 2.19 13.13
C LYS A 2 4.64 3.07 11.89
N PHE A 3 4.19 2.59 10.74
CA PHE A 3 4.30 3.27 9.47
C PHE A 3 2.95 3.30 8.76
N THR A 4 2.63 4.42 8.15
CA THR A 4 1.52 4.55 7.20
C THR A 4 2.11 4.56 5.79
N ILE A 5 1.77 3.56 4.99
CA ILE A 5 2.29 3.35 3.64
C ILE A 5 1.15 3.56 2.66
N ILE A 6 1.35 4.44 1.69
CA ILE A 6 0.43 4.70 0.59
C ILE A 6 0.95 3.96 -0.63
N GLY A 7 0.13 3.07 -1.18
CA GLY A 7 0.43 2.27 -2.36
C GLY A 7 -0.54 2.53 -3.49
N ASP A 8 -0.07 2.33 -4.72
CA ASP A 8 -0.89 2.41 -5.92
C ASP A 8 -0.49 1.30 -6.90
N TRP A 9 -1.43 0.84 -7.72
CA TRP A 9 -1.22 -0.33 -8.58
C TRP A 9 -0.51 0.07 -9.88
N TYR A 10 0.35 -0.79 -10.42
CA TYR A 10 1.16 -0.45 -11.61
C TYR A 10 0.32 -0.10 -12.84
N GLU A 11 -0.64 -0.95 -13.22
CA GLU A 11 -1.58 -0.66 -14.32
C GLU A 11 -2.88 -1.43 -14.12
N VAL A 12 -3.81 -0.85 -13.37
CA VAL A 12 -5.13 -1.45 -13.22
C VAL A 12 -6.17 -0.38 -13.47
N TRP A 13 -6.64 -0.35 -14.71
CA TRP A 13 -7.65 0.60 -15.17
C TRP A 13 -8.98 0.41 -14.44
N ASP A 14 -9.18 -0.79 -13.85
CA ASP A 14 -10.39 -1.19 -13.13
C ASP A 14 -10.29 -1.06 -11.59
N LEU A 15 -9.08 -0.84 -11.03
CA LEU A 15 -8.85 -0.61 -9.60
C LEU A 15 -8.32 0.81 -9.41
N ALA A 16 -9.21 1.78 -9.60
CA ALA A 16 -8.97 3.21 -9.45
C ALA A 16 -8.70 3.65 -7.98
N SER A 17 -8.03 2.85 -7.17
CA SER A 17 -7.95 3.10 -5.73
C SER A 17 -6.53 2.87 -5.24
N THR A 18 -5.76 3.96 -5.23
CA THR A 18 -4.68 4.18 -4.26
C THR A 18 -5.18 3.74 -2.88
N PHE A 19 -4.34 3.02 -2.15
CA PHE A 19 -4.69 2.46 -0.85
C PHE A 19 -3.67 2.90 0.20
N ALA A 20 -4.10 2.90 1.46
CA ALA A 20 -3.24 3.13 2.61
C ALA A 20 -3.25 1.89 3.49
N VAL A 21 -2.07 1.48 3.95
CA VAL A 21 -1.88 0.38 4.88
C VAL A 21 -1.01 0.83 6.04
N ILE A 22 -1.45 0.50 7.25
CA ILE A 22 -0.68 0.76 8.46
C ILE A 22 -0.02 -0.53 8.90
N ALA A 23 1.30 -0.50 9.05
CA ALA A 23 2.08 -1.66 9.46
C ALA A 23 3.09 -1.29 10.54
N GLU A 24 3.35 -2.23 11.43
CA GLU A 24 4.37 -2.11 12.47
C GLU A 24 5.57 -3.01 12.14
N GLY A 25 6.78 -2.45 12.22
CA GLY A 25 8.05 -3.17 12.05
C GLY A 25 9.17 -2.51 12.85
N ALA A 26 10.30 -3.20 13.05
CA ALA A 26 11.49 -2.62 13.67
C ALA A 26 12.04 -1.44 12.84
N ASP A 27 11.92 -1.54 11.52
CA ASP A 27 12.27 -0.53 10.53
C ASP A 27 11.22 -0.47 9.39
N PHE A 28 11.51 0.34 8.38
CA PHE A 28 10.63 0.52 7.23
C PHE A 28 10.52 -0.75 6.38
N GLU A 29 11.60 -1.52 6.20
CA GLU A 29 11.57 -2.71 5.35
C GLU A 29 10.73 -3.83 5.98
N GLU A 30 10.84 -4.04 7.29
CA GLU A 30 9.98 -4.99 8.00
C GLU A 30 8.51 -4.54 7.96
N ALA A 31 8.25 -3.24 8.13
CA ALA A 31 6.89 -2.70 8.02
C ALA A 31 6.32 -2.85 6.61
N LYS A 32 7.14 -2.61 5.58
CA LYS A 32 6.78 -2.75 4.16
C LYS A 32 6.45 -4.20 3.79
N ALA A 33 7.21 -5.18 4.30
CA ALA A 33 6.92 -6.60 4.09
C ALA A 33 5.58 -7.01 4.74
N ARG A 34 5.34 -6.56 5.98
CA ARG A 34 4.06 -6.81 6.68
C ARG A 34 2.88 -6.12 6.00
N ALA A 35 3.09 -4.91 5.50
CA ALA A 35 2.12 -4.18 4.70
C ALA A 35 1.75 -4.95 3.43
N ALA A 36 2.73 -5.57 2.75
CA ALA A 36 2.45 -6.36 1.56
C ALA A 36 1.51 -7.54 1.84
N ALA A 37 1.79 -8.29 2.91
CA ALA A 37 0.93 -9.38 3.34
C ALA A 37 -0.49 -8.92 3.71
N ALA A 38 -0.63 -7.76 4.35
CA ALA A 38 -1.93 -7.18 4.68
C ALA A 38 -2.72 -6.77 3.44
N VAL A 39 -2.05 -6.14 2.46
CA VAL A 39 -2.66 -5.73 1.19
C VAL A 39 -3.16 -6.95 0.41
N LEU A 40 -2.34 -7.99 0.24
CA LEU A 40 -2.75 -9.19 -0.50
C LEU A 40 -3.90 -9.96 0.17
N LYS A 41 -4.01 -9.88 1.50
CA LYS A 41 -5.15 -10.43 2.23
C LYS A 41 -6.45 -9.67 1.94
N GLU A 42 -6.37 -8.34 1.80
CA GLU A 42 -7.53 -7.48 1.50
C GLU A 42 -7.94 -7.56 0.02
N PHE A 43 -6.97 -7.81 -0.87
CA PHE A 43 -7.19 -7.98 -2.31
C PHE A 43 -6.83 -9.41 -2.77
N PRO A 44 -7.65 -10.43 -2.47
CA PRO A 44 -7.33 -11.83 -2.81
C PRO A 44 -7.09 -12.07 -4.31
N CYS A 45 -7.72 -11.31 -5.19
CA CYS A 45 -7.48 -11.40 -6.63
C CYS A 45 -6.02 -11.06 -7.01
N ARG A 46 -5.36 -10.20 -6.24
CA ARG A 46 -3.93 -9.89 -6.40
C ARG A 46 -3.04 -10.98 -5.86
N ALA A 47 -3.49 -11.71 -4.85
CA ALA A 47 -2.74 -12.84 -4.27
C ALA A 47 -2.65 -14.04 -5.23
N GLU A 48 -3.42 -14.05 -6.33
CA GLU A 48 -3.27 -15.02 -7.42
C GLU A 48 -2.07 -14.69 -8.34
N GLU A 49 -1.66 -13.42 -8.39
CA GLU A 49 -0.62 -12.89 -9.29
C GLU A 49 0.67 -12.50 -8.55
N GLU A 50 0.56 -12.11 -7.27
CA GLU A 50 1.64 -11.50 -6.48
C GLU A 50 1.81 -12.15 -5.10
N THR A 51 3.03 -12.14 -4.58
CA THR A 51 3.37 -12.55 -3.20
C THR A 51 3.79 -11.33 -2.36
N PRO A 52 3.90 -11.44 -1.03
CA PRO A 52 4.40 -10.34 -0.21
C PRO A 52 5.78 -9.82 -0.64
N GLU A 53 6.61 -10.68 -1.21
CA GLU A 53 7.94 -10.36 -1.72
C GLU A 53 7.90 -9.64 -3.08
N THR A 54 6.90 -9.91 -3.91
CA THR A 54 6.80 -9.34 -5.27
C THR A 54 5.82 -8.19 -5.38
N LEU A 55 4.89 -8.03 -4.43
CA LEU A 55 3.87 -6.98 -4.46
C LEU A 55 4.47 -5.60 -4.76
N TRP A 56 5.56 -5.23 -4.09
CA TRP A 56 6.17 -3.91 -4.27
C TRP A 56 7.20 -3.93 -5.42
N GLY A 57 6.72 -3.83 -6.66
CA GLY A 57 7.58 -3.80 -7.85
C GLY A 57 7.44 -4.98 -8.81
N GLY A 58 6.51 -5.90 -8.55
CA GLY A 58 6.13 -6.98 -9.46
C GLY A 58 5.30 -6.48 -10.65
N ASP A 59 5.20 -7.31 -11.69
CA ASP A 59 4.55 -6.98 -12.97
C ASP A 59 3.04 -6.64 -12.79
N HIS A 60 2.41 -7.20 -11.76
CA HIS A 60 1.00 -7.00 -11.40
C HIS A 60 0.84 -6.35 -10.03
N GLY A 61 1.95 -5.87 -9.47
CA GLY A 61 2.04 -5.37 -8.12
C GLY A 61 1.62 -3.91 -7.97
N ALA A 62 2.07 -3.34 -6.87
CA ALA A 62 1.93 -1.95 -6.52
C ALA A 62 3.30 -1.28 -6.38
N TYR A 63 3.30 0.04 -6.36
CA TYR A 63 4.43 0.85 -5.96
C TYR A 63 4.09 1.64 -4.70
N VAL A 64 5.10 1.92 -3.87
CA VAL A 64 4.94 2.80 -2.72
C VAL A 64 4.98 4.23 -3.21
N VAL A 65 3.87 4.95 -3.08
CA VAL A 65 3.73 6.37 -3.41
C VAL A 65 4.36 7.23 -2.32
N ALA A 66 4.07 6.89 -1.05
CA ALA A 66 4.59 7.60 0.11
C ALA A 66 4.62 6.69 1.34
N ALA A 67 5.50 7.01 2.29
CA ALA A 67 5.55 6.34 3.59
C ALA A 67 5.86 7.34 4.70
N PHE A 68 5.11 7.26 5.79
CA PHE A 68 5.23 8.14 6.94
C PHE A 68 5.49 7.33 8.20
N LEU A 69 6.40 7.81 9.05
CA LEU A 69 6.57 7.29 10.39
C LEU A 69 5.41 7.78 11.26
N GLY A 70 4.63 6.86 11.81
CA GLY A 70 3.46 7.12 12.63
C GLY A 70 2.18 6.50 12.08
N ASP A 71 1.13 6.55 12.90
CA ASP A 71 -0.23 6.20 12.52
C ASP A 71 -0.95 7.46 12.01
N LEU A 72 -1.11 7.54 10.69
CA LEU A 72 -1.90 8.57 10.05
C LEU A 72 -3.22 8.01 9.51
N GLY A 73 -3.68 6.85 10.01
CA GLY A 73 -4.86 6.15 9.46
C GLY A 73 -6.11 6.98 9.45
N ALA A 74 -6.38 7.71 10.55
CA ALA A 74 -7.52 8.61 10.61
C ALA A 74 -7.43 9.72 9.54
N LEU A 75 -6.27 10.36 9.39
CA LEU A 75 -6.04 11.38 8.37
C LEU A 75 -6.11 10.81 6.96
N ALA A 76 -5.57 9.61 6.73
CA ALA A 76 -5.57 8.95 5.44
C ALA A 76 -7.00 8.57 4.99
N VAL A 77 -7.86 8.15 5.93
CA VAL A 77 -9.28 7.86 5.64
C VAL A 77 -10.06 9.15 5.35
N ASP A 78 -9.81 10.22 6.10
CA ASP A 78 -10.51 11.50 5.95
C ASP A 78 -10.07 12.27 4.68
N GLU A 79 -8.81 12.17 4.28
CA GLU A 79 -8.21 12.91 3.15
C GLU A 79 -8.06 12.07 1.85
N ALA A 80 -8.59 10.83 1.79
CA ALA A 80 -8.49 9.95 0.61
C ALA A 80 -9.21 10.48 -0.67
N GLN A 81 -9.59 11.75 -0.72
CA GLN A 81 -10.07 12.43 -1.92
C GLN A 81 -8.89 13.14 -2.60
N PHE A 82 -8.27 12.47 -3.58
CA PHE A 82 -7.20 13.11 -4.35
C PHE A 82 -7.77 14.23 -5.22
N VAL A 83 -7.34 15.47 -4.97
CA VAL A 83 -7.52 16.59 -5.90
C VAL A 83 -6.29 16.64 -6.80
N LEU A 84 -6.50 16.38 -8.09
CA LEU A 84 -5.46 16.58 -9.11
C LEU A 84 -5.18 18.08 -9.25
N VAL A 85 -3.97 18.51 -8.89
CA VAL A 85 -3.47 19.86 -9.21
C VAL A 85 -2.60 19.74 -10.45
N ALA A 86 -3.02 20.39 -11.54
CA ALA A 86 -2.27 20.52 -12.80
C ALA A 86 -1.34 21.73 -12.77
#